data_AF-A0AA48R942-F1
#
_entry.id   AF-A0AA48R942-F1
#
_cell.length_a   1.000
_cell.length_b   1.000
_cell.length_c   1.000
_cell.angle_alpha   90.00
_cell.angle_beta   90.00
_cell.angle_gamma   90.00
#
_symmetry.space_group_name_H-M   'P 1'
#
loop_
_entity.id
_entity.type
_entity.pdbx_description
1 polymer ?
#
loop_
_entity_poly.entity_id
_entity_poly.type
_entity_poly.pdbx_seq_one_letter_code
_entity_poly.pdbx_strand_id
1 'polypeptide(L)' 'MGSGKSTVDVTIRLEKGASAKMDEIVRALEGLGLEEVEPHHRFMIVNGRAKVGSIDKMKQVEGVASVREDQIYTAQ' A
#
# COMPACT_ATOMS: atom_id res chain seq x y z
N MET A 1 18.95 -17.02 13.05
CA MET A 1 18.01 -15.91 13.32
C MET A 1 17.36 -15.54 11.98
N GLY A 2 16.16 -16.05 11.71
CA GLY A 2 15.45 -15.71 10.47
C GLY A 2 14.92 -14.30 10.58
N SER A 3 15.46 -13.37 9.77
CA SER A 3 14.87 -12.05 9.58
C SER A 3 13.50 -12.24 8.93
N GLY A 4 12.47 -12.43 9.75
CA GLY A 4 11.09 -12.45 9.32
C GLY A 4 10.79 -11.11 8.67
N LYS A 5 10.76 -11.07 7.35
CA LYS A 5 10.14 -9.96 6.62
C LYS A 5 8.65 -10.08 6.90
N SER A 6 8.21 -9.54 8.04
CA SER A 6 6.78 -9.44 8.36
C SER A 6 6.20 -8.48 7.33
N THR A 7 5.50 -9.04 6.35
CA THR A 7 4.62 -8.29 5.47
C THR A 7 3.24 -8.24 6.10
N VAL A 8 2.54 -7.15 5.93
CA VAL A 8 1.15 -6.98 6.37
C VAL A 8 0.31 -6.55 5.20
N ASP A 9 -0.95 -6.99 5.19
CA ASP A 9 -1.93 -6.50 4.22
C ASP A 9 -2.17 -5.02 4.49
N VAL A 10 -2.21 -4.23 3.43
CA VAL A 10 -2.45 -2.80 3.50
C VAL A 10 -3.49 -2.36 2.48
N THR A 11 -4.32 -1.43 2.91
CA THR A 11 -5.18 -0.62 2.05
C THR A 11 -4.57 0.77 1.93
N ILE A 12 -4.16 1.16 0.72
CA ILE A 12 -3.58 2.47 0.41
C ILE A 12 -4.62 3.31 -0.31
N ARG A 13 -5.01 4.44 0.29
CA ARG A 13 -5.92 5.41 -0.33
C ARG A 13 -5.12 6.48 -1.05
N LEU A 14 -5.50 6.79 -2.28
CA LEU A 14 -4.90 7.86 -3.05
C LEU A 14 -5.66 9.18 -2.91
N GLU A 15 -4.99 10.29 -3.18
CA GLU A 15 -5.58 11.62 -3.18
C GLU A 15 -6.68 11.79 -4.24
N LYS A 16 -7.62 12.68 -3.97
CA LYS A 16 -8.69 13.03 -4.90
C LYS A 16 -8.08 13.68 -6.15
N GLY A 17 -8.16 13.01 -7.29
CA GLY A 17 -7.60 13.49 -8.56
C GLY A 17 -6.33 12.75 -9.00
N ALA A 18 -5.77 11.86 -8.17
CA ALA A 18 -4.62 11.05 -8.53
C ALA A 18 -4.92 9.94 -9.56
N SER A 19 -6.15 9.86 -10.09
CA SER A 19 -6.59 8.80 -11.01
C SER A 19 -5.70 8.71 -12.26
N ALA A 20 -5.32 9.85 -12.84
CA ALA A 20 -4.44 9.90 -13.99
C ALA A 20 -2.99 9.48 -13.68
N LYS A 21 -2.58 9.51 -12.41
CA LYS A 21 -1.25 9.13 -11.93
C LYS A 21 -1.24 7.78 -11.20
N MET A 22 -2.33 7.02 -11.22
CA MET A 22 -2.42 5.80 -10.40
C MET A 22 -1.32 4.79 -10.73
N ASP A 23 -1.02 4.59 -12.02
CA ASP A 23 0.04 3.67 -12.44
C ASP A 23 1.44 4.12 -11.99
N GLU A 24 1.69 5.44 -11.97
CA GLU A 24 2.94 6.02 -11.48
C GLU A 24 3.08 5.81 -9.97
N ILE A 25 1.99 6.05 -9.23
CA ILE A 25 1.95 5.85 -7.78
C ILE A 25 2.14 4.38 -7.44
N VAL A 26 1.49 3.46 -8.17
CA VAL A 26 1.67 2.02 -7.99
C VAL A 26 3.14 1.62 -8.18
N ARG A 27 3.79 2.08 -9.26
CA ARG A 27 5.22 1.77 -9.49
C ARG A 27 6.11 2.31 -8.37
N ALA A 28 5.83 3.49 -7.84
CA ALA A 28 6.56 4.05 -6.70
C ALA A 28 6.38 3.18 -5.44
N LEU A 29 5.16 2.72 -5.18
CA LEU A 29 4.85 1.83 -4.05
C LEU A 29 5.51 0.45 -4.18
N GLU A 30 5.51 -0.14 -5.38
CA GLU A 30 6.24 -1.38 -5.67
C GLU A 30 7.75 -1.22 -5.42
N GLY A 31 8.33 -0.08 -5.83
CA GLY A 31 9.73 0.26 -5.55
C GLY A 31 10.06 0.38 -4.06
N LEU A 32 9.06 0.67 -3.22
CA LEU A 32 9.17 0.68 -1.76
C LEU A 32 8.90 -0.70 -1.12
N GLY A 33 8.57 -1.70 -1.93
CA GLY A 33 8.34 -3.08 -1.48
C GLY A 33 6.89 -3.43 -1.18
N LEU A 34 5.94 -2.75 -1.83
CA LEU A 34 4.56 -3.24 -1.97
C LEU A 34 4.54 -4.42 -2.94
N GLU A 35 3.94 -5.52 -2.52
CA GLU A 35 3.81 -6.77 -3.28
C GLU A 35 2.31 -7.11 -3.42
N GLU A 36 1.93 -8.01 -4.34
CA GLU A 36 0.54 -8.44 -4.55
C GLU A 36 -0.44 -7.26 -4.76
N VAL A 37 -0.05 -6.34 -5.64
CA VAL A 37 -0.76 -5.09 -5.85
C VAL A 37 -2.09 -5.30 -6.57
N GLU A 38 -3.16 -4.78 -5.97
CA GLU A 38 -4.50 -4.74 -6.56
C GLU A 38 -5.02 -3.30 -6.64
N PRO A 39 -4.91 -2.62 -7.79
CA PRO A 39 -5.41 -1.26 -7.96
C PRO A 39 -6.92 -1.23 -8.21
N HIS A 40 -7.63 -0.42 -7.42
CA HIS A 40 -9.06 -0.17 -7.53
C HIS A 40 -9.33 1.28 -7.95
N HIS A 41 -9.21 1.56 -9.26
CA HIS A 41 -9.38 2.90 -9.84
C HIS A 41 -10.71 3.58 -9.45
N ARG A 42 -11.82 2.81 -9.38
CA ARG A 42 -13.14 3.34 -9.02
C ARG A 42 -13.19 3.92 -7.60
N PHE A 43 -12.41 3.35 -6.68
CA PHE A 43 -12.41 3.73 -5.27
C PHE A 43 -11.18 4.55 -4.86
N MET A 44 -10.24 4.77 -5.79
CA MET A 44 -8.94 5.41 -5.54
C MET A 44 -8.18 4.70 -4.41
N ILE A 45 -8.18 3.37 -4.46
CA ILE A 45 -7.53 2.49 -3.48
C ILE A 45 -6.54 1.58 -4.22
N VAL A 46 -5.45 1.24 -3.56
CA VAL A 46 -4.52 0.18 -3.94
C VAL A 46 -4.39 -0.75 -2.73
N ASN A 47 -4.74 -2.01 -2.91
CA ASN A 47 -4.48 -3.04 -1.90
C ASN A 47 -3.14 -3.73 -2.23
N GLY A 48 -2.52 -4.32 -1.21
CA GLY A 48 -1.36 -5.19 -1.40
C GLY A 48 -0.72 -5.58 -0.07
N ARG A 49 0.43 -6.23 -0.14
CA ARG A 49 1.25 -6.59 1.02
C ARG A 49 2.48 -5.70 1.12
N ALA A 50 2.60 -4.98 2.22
CA ALA A 50 3.73 -4.11 2.48
C ALA A 50 4.66 -4.70 3.53
N LYS A 51 5.98 -4.50 3.37
CA LYS A 51 6.93 -4.75 4.47
C LYS A 51 6.64 -3.77 5.61
N VAL A 52 6.57 -4.25 6.85
CA VAL A 52 6.25 -3.37 8.01
C VAL A 52 7.15 -2.13 8.07
N GLY A 53 8.46 -2.28 7.78
CA GLY A 53 9.41 -1.16 7.77
C GLY A 53 9.31 -0.19 6.59
N SER A 54 8.48 -0.46 5.57
CA SER A 54 8.29 0.44 4.42
C SER A 54 6.99 1.25 4.48
N ILE A 55 6.09 0.96 5.42
CA ILE A 55 4.77 1.60 5.52
C ILE A 55 4.89 3.12 5.66
N ASP A 56 5.77 3.60 6.54
CA ASP A 56 5.93 5.04 6.73
C ASP A 56 6.52 5.75 5.51
N LYS A 57 7.30 5.04 4.68
CA LYS A 57 7.78 5.57 3.40
C LYS A 57 6.66 5.62 2.36
N MET A 58 5.78 4.63 2.35
CA MET A 58 4.62 4.60 1.43
C MET A 58 3.66 5.76 1.72
N LYS A 59 3.51 6.17 2.98
CA LYS A 59 2.73 7.36 3.38
C LYS A 59 3.30 8.68 2.84
N GLN A 60 4.57 8.70 2.41
CA GLN A 60 5.25 9.89 1.88
C GLN A 60 5.23 9.97 0.34
N VAL A 61 4.68 8.97 -0.35
CA VAL A 61 4.58 8.98 -1.82
C VAL A 61 3.58 10.05 -2.26
N GLU A 62 3.97 10.88 -3.23
CA GLU A 62 3.08 11.89 -3.82
C GLU A 62 1.80 11.23 -4.35
N GLY A 63 0.64 11.77 -3.99
CA GLY A 63 -0.66 11.22 -4.37
C GLY A 63 -1.18 10.09 -3.47
N VAL A 64 -0.45 9.70 -2.42
CA VAL A 64 -0.97 8.83 -1.35
C VAL A 64 -1.61 9.70 -0.26
N ALA A 65 -2.88 9.45 0.04
CA ALA A 65 -3.61 10.13 1.11
C ALA A 65 -3.47 9.41 2.47
N SER A 66 -3.48 8.07 2.47
CA SER A 66 -3.31 7.29 3.71
C SER A 66 -2.91 5.85 3.42
N VAL A 67 -2.17 5.23 4.33
CA VAL A 67 -1.89 3.78 4.34
C VAL A 67 -2.49 3.20 5.61
N ARG A 68 -3.37 2.20 5.48
CA ARG A 68 -3.98 1.48 6.58
C ARG A 68 -3.50 0.04 6.57
N GLU A 69 -2.98 -0.43 7.70
CA GLU A 69 -2.71 -1.84 7.92
C GLU A 69 -4.05 -2.56 8.15
N ASP A 70 -4.31 -3.58 7.35
CA ASP A 70 -5.46 -4.44 7.54
C ASP A 70 -5.08 -5.49 8.58
N GLN A 71 -5.50 -5.24 9.83
CA GLN A 71 -5.38 -6.25 10.87
C GLN A 71 -6.15 -7.48 10.41
N ILE A 72 -5.44 -8.60 10.22
CA ILE A 72 -6.06 -9.90 10.01
C ILE A 72 -6.97 -10.12 11.21
N TYR A 73 -8.28 -10.02 11.00
CA TYR A 73 -9.26 -10.33 12.01
C TYR A 73 -9.18 -11.84 12.23
N THR A 74 -8.38 -12.29 13.18
CA THR A 74 -8.50 -13.66 13.69
C THR A 74 -9.83 -13.73 14.43
N ALA A 75 -10.89 -14.07 13.71
CA ALA A 75 -12.11 -14.54 14.32
C ALA A 75 -11.74 -15.78 15.15
N GLN A 76 -11.95 -15.69 16.47
CA GLN A 76 -11.78 -16.77 17.43
C GLN A 76 -12.80 -17.89 17.19
#